data_AF-A0A6M0C1G8-F1
#
_entry.id   AF-A0A6M0C1G8-F1
#
_cell.length_a   1.000
_cell.length_b   1.000
_cell.length_c   1.000
_cell.angle_alpha   90.00
_cell.angle_beta   90.00
_cell.angle_gamma   90.00
#
_symmetry.space_group_name_H-M   'P 1'
#
loop_
_entity.id
_entity.type
_entity.pdbx_description
1 polymer ?
#
loop_
_entity_poly.entity_id
_entity_poly.type
_entity_poly.pdbx_seq_one_letter_code
_entity_poly.pdbx_strand_id
1 'polypeptide(L)' 'SLTTFLRRVFESYEVIGCDIMELAPIADSVVSEFTAAKLAYKLIGYQALAQGW' A
#
# COMPACT_ATOMS: atom_id res chain seq x y z
N SER A 1 -9.34 1.79 9.94
CA SER A 1 -9.27 2.37 8.58
C SER A 1 -8.66 1.36 7.62
N LEU A 2 -8.69 1.62 6.30
CA LEU A 2 -8.10 0.74 5.28
C LEU A 2 -6.63 0.39 5.57
N THR A 3 -5.80 1.38 5.90
CA THR A 3 -4.38 1.16 6.19
C THR A 3 -4.13 0.34 7.44
N THR A 4 -4.96 0.48 8.49
CA THR A 4 -4.90 -0.40 9.67
C THR A 4 -5.26 -1.84 9.32
N PHE A 5 -6.28 -2.04 8.49
CA PHE A 5 -6.67 -3.38 8.04
C PHE A 5 -5.55 -4.04 7.23
N LEU A 6 -5.01 -3.33 6.23
CA LEU A 6 -3.90 -3.83 5.41
C LEU A 6 -2.67 -4.16 6.26
N ARG A 7 -2.29 -3.29 7.20
CA ARG A 7 -1.20 -3.60 8.15
C ARG A 7 -1.43 -4.92 8.89
N ARG A 8 -2.66 -5.14 9.39
CA ARG A 8 -3.01 -6.36 10.12
C ARG A 8 -2.93 -7.61 9.25
N VAL A 9 -3.18 -7.50 7.93
CA VAL A 9 -3.00 -8.61 6.98
C VAL A 9 -1.53 -9.03 6.93
N PHE A 10 -0.60 -8.08 6.79
CA PHE A 10 0.85 -8.35 6.79
C PHE A 10 1.35 -8.90 8.13
N GLU A 11 0.73 -8.51 9.25
CA GLU A 11 1.05 -9.05 10.57
C GLU A 11 0.52 -10.48 10.78
N SER A 12 -0.52 -10.89 10.06
CA SER A 12 -1.23 -12.16 10.30
C SER A 12 -0.93 -13.23 9.25
N TYR A 13 -0.43 -12.86 8.07
CA TYR A 13 -0.23 -13.75 6.94
C TYR A 13 1.09 -13.45 6.24
N GLU A 14 1.64 -14.47 5.58
CA GLU A 14 2.77 -14.30 4.67
C GLU A 14 2.27 -13.69 3.35
N VAL A 15 2.50 -12.39 3.17
CA VAL A 15 2.16 -11.68 1.93
C VAL A 15 3.30 -11.83 0.92
N ILE A 16 3.01 -12.45 -0.22
CA ILE A 16 3.98 -12.71 -1.30
C ILE A 16 3.98 -11.63 -2.39
N GLY A 17 2.98 -10.76 -2.41
CA GLY A 17 2.82 -9.70 -3.41
C GLY A 17 1.56 -8.88 -3.20
N CYS A 18 1.55 -7.67 -3.75
CA CYS A 18 0.41 -6.75 -3.76
C CYS A 18 0.39 -6.00 -5.09
N ASP A 19 -0.81 -5.64 -5.54
CA ASP A 19 -1.03 -4.84 -6.74
C ASP A 19 -2.03 -3.71 -6.44
N ILE A 20 -1.81 -2.54 -7.04
CA ILE A 20 -2.69 -1.37 -6.90
C ILE A 20 -3.26 -1.06 -8.28
N MET A 21 -4.53 -1.41 -8.45
CA MET A 21 -5.25 -1.31 -9.71
C MET A 21 -6.19 -0.10 -9.75
N GLU A 22 -6.70 0.19 -10.94
CA GLU A 22 -7.72 1.22 -11.20
C GLU A 22 -7.28 2.66 -10.84
N LEU A 23 -5.98 2.95 -11.00
CA LEU A 23 -5.51 4.32 -10.95
C LEU A 23 -6.04 5.10 -12.17
N ALA A 24 -6.85 6.12 -11.90
CA ALA A 24 -7.43 7.00 -12.92
C ALA A 24 -6.98 8.45 -12.66
N PRO A 25 -5.83 8.88 -13.22
CA PRO A 25 -5.36 10.25 -13.13
C PRO A 25 -6.37 11.25 -13.67
N ILE A 26 -6.45 12.41 -13.03
CA ILE A 26 -7.24 13.55 -13.49
C ILE A 26 -6.26 14.63 -13.95
N ALA A 27 -6.47 15.18 -15.14
CA ALA A 27 -5.65 16.27 -15.65
C ALA A 27 -5.56 17.41 -14.62
N ASP A 28 -4.36 17.97 -14.46
CA ASP A 28 -4.03 19.02 -13.50
C ASP A 28 -4.22 18.66 -12.01
N SER A 29 -4.33 17.37 -11.67
CA SER A 29 -4.36 16.86 -10.29
C SER A 29 -3.44 15.66 -10.12
N VAL A 30 -2.52 15.75 -9.15
CA VAL A 30 -1.58 14.65 -8.80
C VAL A 30 -2.06 13.79 -7.62
N VAL A 31 -3.28 14.05 -7.14
CA VAL A 31 -3.75 13.51 -5.85
C VAL A 31 -3.91 11.99 -5.91
N SER A 32 -4.40 11.46 -7.03
CA SER A 32 -4.66 10.01 -7.17
C SER A 32 -3.35 9.22 -7.18
N GLU A 33 -2.36 9.73 -7.90
CA GLU A 33 -1.04 9.16 -8.08
C GLU A 33 -0.23 9.26 -6.80
N PHE A 34 -0.27 10.41 -6.14
CA PHE A 34 0.35 10.59 -4.82
C PHE A 34 -0.26 9.63 -3.80
N THR A 35 -1.58 9.45 -3.82
CA THR A 35 -2.28 8.54 -2.90
C THR A 35 -1.90 7.08 -3.18
N ALA A 36 -1.87 6.66 -4.44
CA ALA A 36 -1.43 5.31 -4.84
C ALA A 36 0.03 5.07 -4.45
N ALA A 37 0.93 6.01 -4.71
CA ALA A 37 2.34 5.93 -4.33
C ALA A 37 2.52 5.85 -2.80
N LYS A 38 1.76 6.66 -2.04
CA LYS A 38 1.79 6.62 -0.57
C LYS A 38 1.24 5.31 -0.02
N LEU A 39 0.23 4.72 -0.67
CA LEU A 39 -0.27 3.40 -0.31
C LEU A 39 0.80 2.33 -0.59
N ALA A 40 1.40 2.32 -1.79
CA ALA A 40 2.49 1.40 -2.14
C ALA A 40 3.64 1.47 -1.14
N TYR A 41 4.09 2.68 -0.79
CA TYR A 41 5.15 2.90 0.19
C TYR A 41 4.80 2.31 1.57
N LYS A 42 3.55 2.44 2.01
CA LYS A 42 3.08 1.82 3.26
C LYS A 42 3.09 0.29 3.18
N LEU A 43 2.64 -0.28 2.06
CA LEU A 43 2.62 -1.74 1.87
C LEU A 43 4.05 -2.31 1.90
N ILE A 44 5.00 -1.66 1.24
CA ILE A 44 6.42 -2.01 1.31
C ILE A 44 6.92 -1.94 2.76
N GLY A 45 6.57 -0.88 3.49
CA GLY A 45 6.92 -0.74 4.91
C GLY A 45 6.30 -1.83 5.80
N TYR A 46 5.06 -2.25 5.52
CA TYR A 46 4.42 -3.35 6.25
C TYR A 46 5.12 -4.68 5.97
N GLN A 47 5.55 -4.94 4.73
CA GLN A 47 6.37 -6.11 4.40
C GLN A 47 7.71 -6.11 5.14
N ALA A 48 8.41 -4.98 5.11
CA ALA A 48 9.71 -4.83 5.78
C ALA A 48 9.59 -5.10 7.28
N LEU A 49 8.57 -4.54 7.94
CA LEU A 49 8.30 -4.79 9.36
C LEU A 49 7.94 -6.26 9.63
N ALA A 50 7.11 -6.89 8.78
CA ALA A 50 6.77 -8.30 8.91
C ALA A 50 7.98 -9.23 8.75
N GLN A 51 8.98 -8.81 7.96
CA GLN A 51 10.25 -9.53 7.74
C GLN A 51 11.36 -9.14 8.73
N GLY A 52 11.12 -8.19 9.64
CA GLY A 52 12.07 -7.77 10.66
C GLY A 52 13.26 -6.96 10.14
N TRP A 53 13.09 -6.20 9.06
CA TRP A 53 14.10 -5.29 8.50
C TRP A 53 14.26 -3.99 9.30
#